data_AF-A0A959QRT1-F1
#
_entry.id   AF-A0A959QRT1-F1
#
_cell.length_a   1.000
_cell.length_b   1.000
_cell.length_c   1.000
_cell.angle_alpha   90.00
_cell.angle_beta   90.00
_cell.angle_gamma   90.00
#
_symmetry.space_group_name_H-M   'P 1'
#
loop_
_entity.id
_entity.type
_entity.pdbx_description
1 polymer ?
#
loop_
_entity_poly.entity_id
_entity_poly.type
_entity_poly.pdbx_seq_one_letter_code
_entity_poly.pdbx_strand_id
1 'polypeptide(L)' 'MIQILKKLFSSGPAVDFAELTKNGAQIIDVRTRQEYAGGHIKGSVNIPLNEL' A
#
# COMPACT_ATOMS: atom_id res chain seq x y z
N MET A 1 23.76 -12.15 -5.76
CA MET A 1 24.11 -10.71 -5.64
C MET A 1 22.95 -9.85 -5.14
N ILE A 2 21.79 -9.85 -5.81
CA ILE A 2 20.64 -8.96 -5.47
C ILE A 2 20.12 -9.14 -4.03
N GLN A 3 20.22 -10.35 -3.47
CA GLN A 3 19.77 -10.65 -2.10
C GLN A 3 20.56 -9.91 -1.01
N ILE A 4 21.84 -9.60 -1.25
CA ILE A 4 22.69 -8.86 -0.30
C ILE A 4 22.29 -7.38 -0.30
N LEU A 5 22.01 -6.84 -1.48
CA LEU A 5 21.52 -5.46 -1.66
C LEU A 5 20.18 -5.26 -0.93
N LYS A 6 19.24 -6.20 -1.07
CA LYS A 6 17.94 -6.13 -0.38
C LYS A 6 18.08 -6.09 1.15
N LYS A 7 19.03 -6.84 1.73
CA LYS A 7 19.27 -6.83 3.19
C LYS A 7 19.90 -5.54 3.71
N LEU A 8 20.66 -4.83 2.88
CA LEU A 8 21.33 -3.59 3.26
C LEU A 8 20.40 -2.37 3.18
N PHE A 9 19.43 -2.39 2.25
CA PHE A 9 18.46 -1.29 2.04
C PHE A 9 17.07 -1.55 2.67
N SER A 10 16.75 -2.78 3.04
CA SER A 10 15.53 -3.13 3.78
C SER A 10 15.84 -3.20 5.28
N SER A 11 16.06 -2.04 5.91
CA SER A 11 16.35 -1.89 7.35
C SER A 11 15.12 -2.13 8.26
N GLY A 12 14.10 -2.84 7.78
CA GLY A 12 12.88 -3.16 8.51
C GLY A 12 12.46 -4.62 8.33
N PRO A 13 11.66 -5.16 9.26
CA PRO A 13 11.06 -6.48 9.10
C PRO A 13 10.29 -6.55 7.78
N ALA A 14 10.28 -7.73 7.16
CA ALA A 14 9.45 -7.96 5.98
C ALA A 14 7.99 -7.68 6.36
N VAL A 15 7.37 -6.70 5.70
CA VAL A 15 5.98 -6.34 5.95
C VAL A 15 5.09 -7.35 5.24
N ASP A 16 4.37 -8.16 6.01
CA ASP A 16 3.31 -9.01 5.48
C ASP A 16 2.00 -8.21 5.42
N PHE A 17 1.70 -7.69 4.23
CA PHE A 17 0.47 -6.93 3.99
C PHE A 17 -0.79 -7.80 4.17
N ALA A 18 -0.73 -9.10 3.91
CA ALA A 18 -1.88 -9.99 4.08
C ALA A 18 -2.17 -10.21 5.57
N GLU A 19 -1.14 -10.35 6.40
CA GLU A 19 -1.28 -10.37 7.85
C GLU A 19 -1.84 -9.05 8.39
N LEU A 20 -1.32 -7.92 7.92
CA LEU A 20 -1.82 -6.60 8.32
C LEU A 20 -3.31 -6.42 7.98
N THR A 21 -3.73 -6.80 6.76
CA THR A 21 -5.15 -6.74 6.39
C THR A 21 -6.01 -7.68 7.25
N LYS A 22 -5.53 -8.89 7.58
CA LYS A 22 -6.22 -9.79 8.52
C LYS A 22 -6.35 -9.19 9.91
N ASN A 23 -5.36 -8.44 10.35
CA ASN A 23 -5.35 -7.74 11.64
C ASN A 23 -6.14 -6.42 11.62
N GLY A 24 -6.90 -6.14 10.55
CA GLY A 24 -7.79 -4.99 10.46
C GLY A 24 -7.17 -3.73 9.85
N ALA A 25 -6.00 -3.82 9.21
CA ALA A 25 -5.44 -2.68 8.49
C ALA A 25 -6.35 -2.27 7.31
N GLN A 26 -6.62 -0.97 7.22
CA GLN A 26 -7.40 -0.37 6.13
C GLN A 26 -6.46 0.13 5.04
N ILE A 27 -6.78 -0.19 3.78
CA ILE A 27 -6.06 0.33 2.62
C ILE A 27 -6.68 1.68 2.25
N ILE A 28 -5.86 2.73 2.21
CA ILE A 28 -6.26 4.08 1.79
C ILE A 28 -5.57 4.38 0.46
N ASP A 29 -6.38 4.73 -0.54
CA ASP A 29 -5.90 5.15 -1.86
C ASP A 29 -5.93 6.68 -1.95
N VAL A 30 -4.75 7.28 -2.04
CA VAL A 30 -4.55 8.73 -2.06
C VAL A 30 -4.56 9.35 -3.46
N ARG A 31 -4.77 8.54 -4.49
CA ARG A 31 -4.82 8.98 -5.90
C ARG A 31 -6.08 9.79 -6.18
N THR A 32 -6.13 10.40 -7.37
CA THR A 32 -7.34 11.09 -7.83
C THR A 32 -8.50 10.11 -7.98
N ARG A 33 -9.74 10.62 -7.88
CA ARG A 33 -10.95 9.80 -8.05
C ARG A 33 -11.01 9.12 -9.42
N GLN A 34 -10.49 9.78 -10.47
CA GLN A 34 -10.48 9.24 -11.83
C GLN A 34 -9.59 8.01 -11.94
N GLU A 35 -8.39 8.05 -11.35
CA GLU A 35 -7.47 6.90 -11.31
C GLU A 35 -8.04 5.74 -10.48
N TYR A 36 -8.73 6.07 -9.38
CA TYR A 36 -9.41 5.07 -8.55
C TYR A 36 -10.58 4.40 -9.28
N ALA A 37 -11.36 5.17 -10.03
CA ALA A 37 -12.50 4.68 -10.82
C ALA A 37 -12.06 3.76 -11.97
N GLY A 38 -10.87 3.99 -12.55
CA GLY A 38 -10.29 3.14 -13.58
C GLY A 38 -9.82 1.76 -13.07
N GLY A 39 -9.71 1.59 -11.75
CA GLY A 39 -9.31 0.34 -11.12
C GLY A 39 -8.60 0.57 -9.79
N HIS A 40 -9.00 -0.18 -8.77
CA HIS A 40 -8.45 -0.06 -7.42
C HIS A 40 -8.44 -1.40 -6.68
N ILE A 41 -7.70 -1.43 -5.58
CA ILE A 41 -7.60 -2.61 -4.71
C ILE A 41 -8.96 -2.84 -4.03
N LYS A 42 -9.49 -4.05 -4.13
CA LYS A 42 -10.77 -4.38 -3.49
C LYS A 42 -10.69 -4.13 -1.98
N GLY A 43 -11.63 -3.34 -1.46
CA GLY A 43 -11.70 -2.98 -0.04
C GLY A 43 -10.82 -1.78 0.35
N SER A 44 -10.14 -1.13 -0.59
CA SER A 44 -9.54 0.18 -0.31
C SER A 44 -10.59 1.28 -0.25
N VAL A 45 -10.23 2.40 0.38
CA VAL A 45 -11.03 3.62 0.47
C VAL A 45 -10.25 4.75 -0.19
N ASN A 46 -10.86 5.46 -1.14
CA ASN A 46 -10.21 6.59 -1.80
C ASN A 46 -10.35 7.87 -0.97
N ILE A 47 -9.22 8.46 -0.56
CA ILE A 47 -9.13 9.77 0.08
C ILE A 47 -8.12 10.60 -0.72
N PRO A 48 -8.57 11.28 -1.80
CA PRO A 48 -7.68 12.02 -2.69
C PRO A 48 -6.97 13.16 -1.95
N LEU A 49 -5.62 13.20 -2.00
CA LEU A 49 -4.85 14.25 -1.33
C LEU A 49 -4.99 15.62 -1.98
N ASN A 50 -5.31 15.66 -3.28
CA ASN A 50 -5.50 16.89 -4.03
C ASN A 50 -6.82 17.62 -3.71
N GLU A 51 -7.65 17.06 -2.84
CA GLU A 51 -8.94 17.62 -2.42
C GLU A 51 -8.98 17.96 -0.92
N LEU A 52 -7.83 17.88 -0.22
CA LEU A 52 -7.67 18.25 1.19
C LEU A 52 -7.20 19.69 1.39
#